data_AF-A0A7X6ULK3-F1
#
_entry.id   AF-A0A7X6ULK3-F1
#
_cell.length_a   1.000
_cell.length_b   1.000
_cell.length_c   1.000
_cell.angle_alpha   90.00
_cell.angle_beta   90.00
_cell.angle_gamma   90.00
#
_symmetry.space_group_name_H-M   'P 1'
#
loop_
_entity.id
_entity.type
_entity.pdbx_description
1 polymer ?
#
loop_
_entity_poly.entity_id
_entity_poly.type
_entity_poly.pdbx_seq_one_letter_code
_entity_poly.pdbx_strand_id
1 'polypeptide(L)'
;MATKIPKNITPAKFAKWLRNNTDCEAKVRRGERVEAIVFADHIEPGKCVPLLAEMDDEDLMITEFTNDYYYPQAAQRAIDKREDAYPPVPFYDWVQDQYLTDKNVKITKIEI
;
A
#
# COMPACT_ATOMS: atom_id res chain seq x y z
N MET A 1 -7.39 7.80 -15.91
CA MET A 1 -7.70 9.08 -15.24
C MET A 1 -6.57 9.35 -14.27
N ALA A 2 -5.96 10.54 -14.27
CA ALA A 2 -4.86 10.84 -13.35
C ALA A 2 -5.39 10.95 -11.92
N THR A 3 -4.83 10.15 -11.02
CA THR A 3 -5.21 10.14 -9.60
C THR A 3 -4.90 11.49 -8.97
N LYS A 4 -5.88 12.12 -8.32
CA LYS A 4 -5.65 13.39 -7.60
C LYS A 4 -4.88 13.09 -6.31
N ILE A 5 -3.65 13.58 -6.23
CA ILE A 5 -2.78 13.41 -5.06
C ILE A 5 -3.09 14.53 -4.04
N PRO A 6 -3.46 14.21 -2.79
CA PRO A 6 -3.75 15.22 -1.76
C PRO A 6 -2.51 16.02 -1.34
N LYS A 7 -2.66 17.34 -1.13
CA LYS A 7 -1.68 18.18 -0.43
C LYS A 7 -1.88 18.05 1.09
N ASN A 8 -0.80 17.93 1.86
CA ASN A 8 -0.80 17.68 3.32
C ASN A 8 -1.58 16.40 3.69
N ILE A 9 -1.04 15.28 3.24
CA ILE A 9 -1.59 13.95 3.49
C ILE A 9 -1.42 13.60 4.98
N THR A 10 -2.43 12.98 5.57
CA THR A 10 -2.38 12.44 6.94
C THR A 10 -2.75 10.96 6.87
N PRO A 11 -2.46 10.14 7.90
CA PRO A 11 -2.83 8.73 7.91
C PRO A 11 -4.33 8.52 7.60
N ALA A 12 -5.21 9.33 8.19
CA ALA A 12 -6.64 9.25 7.92
C ALA A 12 -7.03 9.62 6.47
N LYS A 13 -6.42 10.68 5.91
CA LYS A 13 -6.64 11.07 4.52
C LYS A 13 -6.11 10.02 3.55
N PHE A 14 -4.96 9.42 3.86
CA PHE A 14 -4.37 8.34 3.08
C PHE A 14 -5.25 7.09 3.11
N ALA A 15 -5.71 6.63 4.27
CA ALA A 15 -6.62 5.50 4.34
C ALA A 15 -7.92 5.73 3.56
N LYS A 16 -8.44 6.97 3.52
CA LYS A 16 -9.59 7.31 2.69
C LYS A 16 -9.24 7.31 1.20
N TRP A 17 -8.10 7.88 0.85
CA TRP A 17 -7.61 7.91 -0.53
C TRP A 17 -7.37 6.48 -1.05
N LEU A 18 -6.76 5.60 -0.28
CA LEU A 18 -6.46 4.22 -0.66
C LEU A 18 -7.76 3.47 -0.99
N ARG A 19 -8.74 3.49 -0.08
CA ARG A 19 -10.06 2.88 -0.31
C ARG A 19 -10.82 3.42 -1.53
N ASN A 20 -10.54 4.65 -1.94
CA ASN A 20 -11.18 5.25 -3.12
C ASN A 20 -10.51 4.87 -4.44
N ASN A 21 -9.23 4.44 -4.40
CA ASN A 21 -8.42 4.22 -5.59
C ASN A 21 -8.00 2.75 -5.77
N THR A 22 -8.06 1.93 -4.73
CA THR A 22 -7.74 0.49 -4.76
C THR A 22 -8.86 -0.35 -4.16
N ASP A 23 -8.87 -1.63 -4.48
CA ASP A 23 -9.55 -2.61 -3.62
C ASP A 23 -8.64 -2.91 -2.43
N CYS A 24 -9.07 -2.59 -1.21
CA CYS A 24 -8.21 -2.75 -0.04
C CYS A 24 -8.99 -2.84 1.27
N GLU A 25 -8.39 -3.48 2.26
CA GLU A 25 -8.71 -3.31 3.67
C GLU A 25 -7.71 -2.35 4.31
N ALA A 26 -8.14 -1.17 4.75
CA ALA A 26 -7.28 -0.22 5.47
C ALA A 26 -7.79 0.02 6.89
N LYS A 27 -6.90 0.06 7.87
CA LYS A 27 -7.18 0.31 9.29
C LYS A 27 -6.30 1.45 9.78
N VAL A 28 -6.91 2.51 10.32
CA VAL A 28 -6.18 3.59 10.99
C VAL A 28 -5.99 3.19 12.45
N ARG A 29 -4.75 3.04 12.91
CA ARG A 29 -4.44 2.70 14.31
C ARG A 29 -4.07 3.97 15.07
N ARG A 30 -4.84 4.26 16.12
CA ARG A 30 -4.64 5.39 17.05
C ARG A 30 -4.51 6.76 16.38
N GLY A 31 -4.87 6.89 15.10
CA GLY A 31 -4.70 8.12 14.31
C GLY A 31 -3.28 8.34 13.76
N GLU A 32 -2.31 7.51 14.14
CA GLU A 32 -0.88 7.71 13.87
C GLU A 32 -0.41 6.94 12.65
N ARG A 33 -0.98 5.75 12.42
CA ARG A 33 -0.57 4.88 11.33
C ARG A 33 -1.73 4.24 10.59
N VAL A 34 -1.48 3.86 9.34
CA VAL A 34 -2.37 3.01 8.55
C VAL A 34 -1.71 1.66 8.37
N GLU A 35 -2.48 0.61 8.64
CA GLU A 35 -2.18 -0.75 8.19
C GLU A 35 -3.16 -1.05 7.08
N ALA A 36 -2.68 -1.45 5.90
CA ALA A 36 -3.57 -1.84 4.83
C ALA A 36 -3.12 -3.08 4.07
N ILE A 37 -4.10 -3.75 3.49
CA ILE A 37 -3.92 -4.87 2.59
C ILE A 37 -4.60 -4.47 1.29
N VAL A 38 -3.82 -4.29 0.22
CA VAL A 38 -4.34 -4.02 -1.11
C VAL A 38 -4.53 -5.35 -1.84
N PHE A 39 -5.72 -5.57 -2.38
CA PHE A 39 -6.03 -6.72 -3.23
C PHE A 39 -5.62 -6.40 -4.65
N ALA A 40 -4.61 -7.09 -5.15
CA ALA A 40 -3.96 -6.84 -6.43
C ALA A 40 -4.26 -7.94 -7.46
N ASP A 41 -5.51 -8.42 -7.49
CA ASP A 41 -5.98 -9.46 -8.41
C ASP A 41 -5.79 -9.10 -9.89
N HIS A 42 -5.71 -7.81 -10.23
CA HIS A 42 -5.44 -7.35 -11.59
C HIS A 42 -4.01 -7.65 -12.04
N ILE A 43 -3.08 -7.84 -11.10
CA ILE A 43 -1.69 -8.23 -11.37
C ILE A 43 -1.57 -9.75 -11.39
N GLU A 44 -2.05 -10.39 -10.33
CA GLU A 44 -1.98 -11.84 -10.15
C GLU A 44 -3.15 -12.29 -9.24
N PRO A 45 -3.90 -13.34 -9.62
CA PRO A 45 -5.07 -13.77 -8.85
C PRO A 45 -4.74 -14.09 -7.38
N GLY A 46 -5.51 -13.53 -6.45
CA GLY A 46 -5.35 -13.71 -5.01
C GLY A 46 -4.21 -12.90 -4.39
N LYS A 47 -3.42 -12.17 -5.18
CA LYS A 47 -2.28 -11.40 -4.67
C LYS A 47 -2.75 -10.29 -3.73
N CYS A 48 -2.13 -10.24 -2.56
CA CYS A 48 -2.33 -9.26 -1.53
C CYS A 48 -1.01 -8.51 -1.30
N VAL A 49 -1.06 -7.18 -1.29
CA VAL A 49 0.10 -6.35 -0.96
C VAL A 49 -0.13 -5.69 0.40
N PRO A 50 0.56 -6.15 1.45
CA PRO A 50 0.51 -5.50 2.75
C PRO A 50 1.33 -4.21 2.70
N LEU A 51 0.78 -3.15 3.28
CA LEU A 51 1.44 -1.87 3.41
C LEU A 51 1.18 -1.24 4.77
N LEU A 52 2.14 -0.44 5.19
CA LEU A 52 2.08 0.37 6.40
C LEU A 52 2.39 1.82 6.04
N ALA A 53 1.64 2.77 6.60
CA ALA A 53 1.88 4.19 6.41
C ALA A 53 1.95 4.92 7.75
N GLU A 54 3.03 5.65 7.97
CA GLU A 54 3.33 6.38 9.20
C GLU A 54 3.82 7.79 8.87
N MET A 55 3.57 8.75 9.75
CA MET A 55 4.15 10.09 9.61
C MET A 55 5.61 10.07 10.05
N ASP A 56 6.49 10.62 9.22
CA ASP A 56 7.85 10.99 9.57
C ASP A 56 7.97 12.51 9.39
N ASP A 57 8.06 13.23 10.52
CA ASP A 57 7.87 14.68 10.59
C ASP A 57 6.60 15.17 9.85
N GLU A 58 6.76 15.79 8.68
CA GLU A 58 5.67 16.36 7.88
C GLU A 58 5.24 15.45 6.72
N ASP A 59 5.98 14.38 6.46
CA ASP A 59 5.76 13.48 5.34
C ASP A 59 5.11 12.17 5.78
N LEU A 60 4.21 11.65 4.94
CA LEU A 60 3.66 10.32 5.14
C LEU A 60 4.53 9.33 4.38
N MET A 61 5.16 8.41 5.11
CA MET A 61 6.04 7.38 4.58
C MET A 61 5.28 6.07 4.41
N ILE A 62 5.45 5.43 3.26
CA ILE A 62 4.81 4.16 2.90
C ILE A 62 5.87 3.06 2.90
N THR A 63 5.56 1.98 3.61
CA THR A 63 6.38 0.77 3.70
C THR A 63 5.59 -0.40 3.11
N GLU A 64 6.07 -0.97 2.02
CA GLU A 64 5.51 -2.18 1.40
C GLU A 64 6.32 -3.42 1.77
N PHE A 65 5.62 -4.51 2.08
CA PHE A 65 6.23 -5.79 2.44
C PHE A 65 6.68 -6.53 1.18
N THR A 66 7.86 -7.17 1.22
CA THR A 66 8.56 -7.64 0.01
C THR A 66 8.12 -9.00 -0.48
N ASN A 67 7.51 -9.82 0.38
CA ASN A 67 7.11 -11.17 0.02
C ASN A 67 5.79 -11.18 -0.77
N ASP A 68 5.58 -12.23 -1.57
CA ASP A 68 4.30 -12.48 -2.22
C ASP A 68 3.30 -13.08 -1.20
N TYR A 69 2.17 -12.41 -0.99
CA TYR A 69 1.08 -12.89 -0.13
C TYR A 69 -0.16 -13.16 -0.98
N TYR A 70 -0.85 -14.27 -0.71
CA TYR A 70 -1.98 -14.73 -1.54
C TYR A 70 -3.32 -14.84 -0.78
N TYR A 71 -3.35 -14.33 0.44
CA TYR A 71 -4.58 -14.24 1.23
C TYR A 71 -4.42 -13.22 2.37
N PRO A 72 -5.51 -12.56 2.81
CA PRO A 72 -5.44 -11.41 3.73
C PRO A 72 -4.81 -11.73 5.08
N GLN A 73 -5.01 -12.95 5.58
CA GLN A 73 -4.50 -13.33 6.91
C GLN A 73 -2.97 -13.41 6.93
N ALA A 74 -2.34 -13.87 5.84
CA ALA A 74 -0.89 -13.85 5.74
C ALA A 74 -0.36 -12.42 5.57
N ALA A 75 -1.04 -11.60 4.78
CA ALA A 75 -0.67 -10.19 4.61
C ALA A 75 -0.78 -9.41 5.93
N GLN A 76 -1.86 -9.60 6.69
CA GLN A 76 -2.00 -8.99 8.02
C GLN A 76 -0.91 -9.48 8.98
N ARG A 77 -0.60 -10.78 8.97
CA ARG A 77 0.47 -11.34 9.81
C ARG A 77 1.82 -10.72 9.51
N ALA A 78 2.12 -10.42 8.25
CA ALA A 78 3.35 -9.75 7.85
C ALA A 78 3.50 -8.38 8.52
N ILE A 79 2.41 -7.59 8.48
CA ILE A 79 2.32 -6.31 9.18
C ILE A 79 2.53 -6.49 10.69
N ASP A 80 1.82 -7.44 11.29
CA ASP A 80 1.87 -7.67 12.74
C ASP A 80 3.26 -8.11 13.22
N LYS A 81 3.95 -8.92 12.40
CA LYS A 81 5.29 -9.45 12.69
C LYS A 81 6.43 -8.55 12.24
N ARG A 82 6.14 -7.47 11.49
CA ARG A 82 7.15 -6.63 10.84
C ARG A 82 8.13 -7.48 10.03
N GLU A 83 7.57 -8.36 9.19
CA GLU A 83 8.34 -9.11 8.20
C GLU A 83 9.12 -8.18 7.26
N ASP A 84 9.99 -8.75 6.43
CA ASP A 84 10.84 -8.00 5.52
C ASP A 84 10.01 -7.08 4.60
N ALA A 85 10.48 -5.84 4.49
CA ALA A 85 9.83 -4.77 3.76
C ALA A 85 10.87 -3.89 3.04
N TYR A 86 10.42 -3.23 1.99
CA TYR A 86 11.23 -2.21 1.33
C TYR A 86 11.45 -1.01 2.26
N PRO A 87 12.52 -0.22 2.04
CA PRO A 87 12.69 1.03 2.75
C PRO A 87 11.44 1.92 2.62
N PRO A 88 11.03 2.64 3.68
CA PRO A 88 9.91 3.56 3.60
C PRO A 88 10.16 4.63 2.53
N VAL A 89 9.15 4.90 1.72
CA VAL A 89 9.19 5.92 0.65
C VAL A 89 8.12 6.98 0.89
N PRO A 90 8.38 8.26 0.56
CA PRO A 90 7.36 9.30 0.68
C PRO A 90 6.13 8.97 -0.16
N PHE A 91 4.94 9.23 0.37
CA PHE A 91 3.67 8.97 -0.31
C PHE A 91 3.63 9.57 -1.72
N TYR A 92 4.21 10.76 -1.93
CA TYR A 92 4.23 11.41 -3.24
C TYR A 92 5.10 10.71 -4.29
N ASP A 93 6.11 9.95 -3.85
CA ASP A 93 6.96 9.15 -4.73
C ASP A 93 6.30 7.79 -4.96
N TRP A 94 5.84 7.14 -3.88
CA TRP A 94 5.09 5.88 -3.96
C TRP A 94 3.84 5.97 -4.84
N VAL A 95 3.14 7.11 -4.80
CA VAL A 95 1.94 7.36 -5.61
C VAL A 95 2.25 7.72 -7.06
N GLN A 96 3.52 7.75 -7.49
CA GLN A 96 3.87 7.90 -8.90
C GLN A 96 4.14 6.54 -9.56
N ASP A 97 4.62 5.56 -8.79
CA ASP A 97 4.95 4.21 -9.27
C ASP A 97 3.74 3.24 -9.36
N GLN A 98 2.51 3.79 -9.42
CA GLN A 98 1.18 3.21 -9.11
C GLN A 98 0.72 1.95 -9.86
N TYR A 99 1.48 0.86 -9.78
CA TYR A 99 1.04 -0.44 -10.26
C TYR A 99 -0.17 -0.98 -9.49
N LEU A 100 -0.36 -0.56 -8.23
CA LEU A 100 -1.47 -0.99 -7.38
C LEU A 100 -2.79 -0.26 -7.63
N THR A 101 -2.75 0.97 -8.15
CA THR A 101 -3.98 1.76 -8.35
C THR A 101 -4.39 1.86 -9.82
N ASP A 102 -3.46 1.58 -10.74
CA ASP A 102 -3.81 1.41 -12.15
C ASP A 102 -4.36 0.00 -12.38
N LYS A 103 -5.69 -0.06 -12.50
CA LYS A 103 -6.43 -1.30 -12.79
C LYS A 103 -6.03 -1.98 -14.11
N ASN A 104 -5.27 -1.31 -14.98
CA ASN A 104 -4.81 -1.85 -16.26
C ASN A 104 -3.34 -2.28 -16.25
N VAL A 105 -2.59 -2.02 -15.18
CA VAL A 105 -1.19 -2.45 -15.10
C VAL A 105 -1.13 -3.96 -14.92
N LYS A 106 -0.40 -4.61 -15.84
CA LYS A 106 0.01 -6.01 -15.73
C LYS A 106 1.52 -6.05 -15.54
N ILE A 107 1.99 -6.40 -14.35
CA ILE A 107 3.43 -6.62 -14.11
C ILE A 107 3.78 -8.01 -14.64
N THR A 108 4.79 -8.08 -15.51
CA THR A 108 5.35 -9.35 -15.97
C THR A 108 6.63 -9.61 -15.19
N LYS A 109 6.70 -10.71 -14.44
CA LYS A 109 7.91 -11.10 -13.71
C LYS A 109 8.99 -11.47 -14.75
N ILE A 110 10.12 -10.78 -14.73
CA ILE A 110 11.29 -11.16 -15.53
C ILE A 110 12.09 -12.12 -14.65
N GLU A 111 12.22 -13.38 -15.08
CA GLU A 111 13.18 -14.29 -14.48
C GLU A 111 14.60 -13.82 -14.86
N ILE A 112 15.42 -13.50 -13.85
CA ILE A 112 16.84 -13.12 -14.01
C ILE A 112 17.69 -14.30 -13.58
#